data_AF-B4CTM7-F1
#
_entry.id   AF-B4CTM7-F1
#
_cell.length_a   1.000
_cell.length_b   1.000
_cell.length_c   1.000
_cell.angle_alpha   90.00
_cell.angle_beta   90.00
_cell.angle_gamma   90.00
#
_symmetry.space_group_name_H-M   'P 1'
#
loop_
_entity.id
_entity.type
_entity.pdbx_description
1 polymer ?
#
loop_
_entity_poly.entity_id
_entity_poly.type
_entity_poly.pdbx_seq_one_letter_code
_entity_poly.pdbx_strand_id
1 'polypeptide(L)' 'MSLTQLKDEAAHLPLAEQRELIAFLVARQTEQDEEFRRELARKIDDVDPTHWVELDDLQKRYSE' A
#
# COMPACT_ATOMS: atom_id res chain seq x y z
N MET A 1 22.14 -9.64 -7.89
CA MET A 1 21.44 -9.98 -6.64
C MET A 1 20.15 -10.69 -7.01
N SER A 2 19.87 -11.85 -6.41
CA SER A 2 18.60 -12.55 -6.66
C SER A 2 17.46 -11.93 -5.85
N LEU A 3 16.21 -12.16 -6.27
CA LEU A 3 15.04 -11.70 -5.50
C LEU A 3 15.03 -12.31 -4.10
N THR A 4 15.49 -13.55 -3.94
CA THR A 4 15.60 -14.22 -2.65
C THR A 4 16.59 -13.52 -1.74
N GLN A 5 17.77 -13.13 -2.26
CA GLN A 5 18.77 -12.37 -1.50
C GLN A 5 18.23 -11.00 -1.07
N LEU A 6 17.49 -10.32 -1.95
CA LEU A 6 16.90 -9.02 -1.68
C LEU A 6 15.81 -9.08 -0.59
N LYS A 7 15.02 -10.16 -0.56
CA LYS A 7 14.02 -10.42 0.49
C LYS A 7 14.67 -10.69 1.84
N ASP A 8 15.75 -11.49 1.86
CA ASP A 8 16.51 -11.74 3.09
C ASP A 8 17.10 -10.44 3.61
N GLU A 9 17.75 -9.63 2.77
CA GLU A 9 18.30 -8.34 3.19
C GLU A 9 17.21 -7.40 3.72
N ALA A 10 16.07 -7.30 3.03
CA ALA A 10 14.94 -6.50 3.47
C ALA A 10 14.39 -6.92 4.83
N ALA A 11 14.36 -8.23 5.13
CA ALA A 11 13.88 -8.74 6.41
C ALA A 11 14.81 -8.38 7.59
N HIS A 12 16.09 -8.12 7.33
CA HIS A 12 17.07 -7.73 8.35
C HIS A 12 17.15 -6.21 8.58
N LEU A 13 16.46 -5.40 7.78
CA LEU A 13 16.43 -3.95 7.96
C LEU A 13 15.68 -3.56 9.25
N PRO A 14 16.03 -2.43 9.89
CA PRO A 14 15.19 -1.81 10.91
C PRO A 14 13.78 -1.52 10.41
N LEU A 15 12.78 -1.54 11.30
CA LEU A 15 11.37 -1.36 10.92
C LEU A 15 11.09 -0.05 10.15
N ALA A 16 11.83 1.02 10.45
CA ALA A 16 11.72 2.28 9.73
C ALA A 16 12.15 2.14 8.26
N GLU A 17 13.26 1.47 8.01
CA GLU A 17 13.80 1.23 6.66
C GLU A 17 12.95 0.21 5.90
N GLN A 18 12.39 -0.80 6.58
CA GLN A 18 11.40 -1.69 5.98
C GLN A 18 10.16 -0.93 5.48
N ARG A 19 9.65 0.01 6.28
CA ARG A 19 8.50 0.86 5.90
C ARG A 19 8.83 1.74 4.71
N GLU A 20 10.03 2.31 4.67
CA GLU A 20 10.50 3.11 3.54
C GLU A 20 10.59 2.27 2.26
N LEU A 21 11.14 1.06 2.34
CA LEU A 21 11.20 0.13 1.21
C LEU A 21 9.81 -0.27 0.71
N ILE A 22 8.86 -0.56 1.62
CA ILE A 22 7.47 -0.85 1.26
C ILE A 22 6.85 0.35 0.55
N ALA A 23 7.00 1.56 1.10
CA ALA A 23 6.47 2.77 0.49
C ALA A 23 7.04 3.00 -0.91
N PHE A 24 8.35 2.79 -1.10
CA PHE A 24 9.00 2.88 -2.41
C PHE A 24 8.42 1.87 -3.41
N LEU A 25 8.27 0.60 -3.03
CA LEU A 25 7.74 -0.43 -3.91
C LEU A 25 6.28 -0.15 -4.30
N VAL A 26 5.46 0.30 -3.36
CA VAL A 26 4.06 0.70 -3.61
C VAL A 26 3.99 1.90 -4.54
N ALA A 27 4.80 2.93 -4.32
CA ALA A 27 4.86 4.10 -5.21
C ALA A 27 5.23 3.68 -6.64
N ARG A 28 6.21 2.77 -6.77
CA ARG A 28 6.67 2.28 -8.07
C ARG A 28 5.62 1.44 -8.80
N GLN A 29 4.86 0.62 -8.07
CA GLN A 29 3.73 -0.12 -8.63
C GLN A 29 2.61 0.83 -9.07
N THR A 30 2.32 1.84 -8.25
CA THR A 30 1.30 2.86 -8.53
C THR A 30 1.66 3.70 -9.75
N GLU A 31 2.94 4.05 -9.95
CA GLU A 31 3.39 4.76 -11.16
C GLU A 31 3.15 3.98 -12.46
N GLN A 32 3.22 2.64 -12.40
CA GLN A 32 3.04 1.77 -13.56
C GLN A 32 1.57 1.49 -13.88
N ASP A 33 0.65 1.78 -12.95
CA ASP A 33 -0.77 1.47 -13.08
C ASP A 33 -1.61 2.76 -13.15
N GLU A 34 -1.79 3.25 -14.37
CA GLU A 34 -2.55 4.48 -14.66
C GLU A 34 -4.05 4.33 -14.35
N GLU A 35 -4.59 3.11 -14.41
CA GLU A 35 -5.98 2.82 -14.04
C GLU A 35 -6.15 2.90 -12.52
N PHE A 36 -5.27 2.22 -11.78
CA PHE A 36 -5.25 2.28 -10.32
C PHE A 36 -5.05 3.71 -9.80
N ARG A 37 -4.16 4.50 -10.41
CA ARG A 37 -3.99 5.93 -10.06
C ARG A 37 -5.26 6.75 -10.24
N ARG A 38 -5.99 6.53 -11.34
CA ARG A 38 -7.26 7.23 -11.60
C ARG A 38 -8.33 6.82 -10.61
N GLU A 39 -8.41 5.54 -10.28
CA GLU A 39 -9.36 5.07 -9.27
C GLU A 39 -9.01 5.61 -7.87
N LEU A 40 -7.72 5.62 -7.52
CA LEU A 40 -7.25 6.15 -6.24
C LEU A 40 -7.59 7.64 -6.09
N ALA A 41 -7.32 8.45 -7.12
CA ALA A 41 -7.69 9.86 -7.15
C ALA A 41 -9.21 10.05 -6.99
N ARG A 42 -10.01 9.27 -7.73
CA ARG A 42 -11.48 9.30 -7.62
C ARG A 42 -11.96 9.00 -6.20
N LYS A 43 -11.34 8.04 -5.49
CA LYS A 43 -11.68 7.70 -4.10
C LYS A 43 -11.24 8.76 -3.10
N ILE A 44 -10.08 9.39 -3.30
CA ILE A 44 -9.56 10.46 -2.43
C ILE A 44 -10.45 11.71 -2.54
N ASP A 45 -10.88 12.04 -3.75
CA ASP A 45 -11.73 13.19 -4.03
C ASP A 45 -13.22 12.92 -3.69
N ASP A 46 -13.55 11.72 -3.22
CA ASP A 46 -14.92 11.32 -2.89
C ASP A 46 -15.37 11.91 -1.55
N VAL A 47 -16.20 12.95 -1.63
CA VAL A 47 -16.76 13.65 -0.48
C VAL A 47 -18.11 13.10 -0.03
N ASP A 48 -18.64 12.05 -0.69
CA ASP A 48 -19.92 11.44 -0.32
C ASP A 48 -19.75 10.52 0.89
N PRO A 49 -20.34 10.84 2.05
CA PRO A 49 -20.21 10.03 3.26
C PRO A 49 -20.80 8.62 3.11
N THR A 50 -21.68 8.39 2.14
CA THR A 50 -22.27 7.05 1.90
C THR A 50 -21.27 6.04 1.32
N HIS A 51 -20.13 6.53 0.78
CA HIS A 51 -19.05 5.69 0.27
C HIS A 51 -17.94 5.42 1.29
N TRP A 52 -18.03 6.01 2.49
CA TRP A 52 -17.03 5.84 3.53
C TRP A 52 -17.18 4.50 4.24
N VAL A 53 -16.07 4.00 4.77
CA VAL A 53 -16.02 2.74 5.53
C VAL A 53 -15.61 3.04 6.97
N GLU A 54 -16.28 2.42 7.92
CA GLU A 54 -15.93 2.53 9.34
C GLU A 54 -14.60 1.81 9.62
N LEU A 55 -13.80 2.36 10.53
CA LEU A 55 -12.49 1.78 10.87
C LEU A 55 -12.60 0.36 11.43
N ASP A 56 -13.66 0.08 12.20
CA ASP A 56 -13.94 -1.26 12.74
C ASP A 56 -14.26 -2.28 11.63
N ASP A 57 -14.91 -1.84 10.55
CA ASP A 57 -15.23 -2.70 9.42
C ASP A 57 -13.99 -3.00 8.57
N LEU A 58 -13.07 -2.03 8.45
CA LEU A 58 -11.75 -2.28 7.85
C LEU A 58 -10.93 -3.26 8.68
N GLN A 59 -10.90 -3.10 10.00
CA GLN A 59 -10.13 -3.98 10.88
C GLN A 59 -10.59 -5.44 10.79
N LYS A 60 -11.90 -5.68 10.73
CA LYS A 60 -12.46 -7.03 10.53
C LYS A 60 -12.03 -7.64 9.20
N ARG A 61 -12.05 -6.88 8.10
CA ARG A 61 -11.69 -7.36 6.76
C ARG A 61 -10.21 -7.71 6.60
N TYR A 62 -9.32 -7.04 7.33
CA TYR A 62 -7.87 -7.27 7.29
C TYR A 62 -7.36 -8.27 8.35
N SER A 63 -8.22 -8.72 9.27
CA SER A 63 -7.87 -9.71 10.29
C SER A 63 -8.16 -11.15 9.87
N GLU A 64 -8.70 -11.35 8.66
CA GLU A 64 -8.83 -12.65 7.97
C GLU A 64 -7.65 -12.90 7.02
#